data_AF-A0A7S2Z474-F1
#
_entry.id   AF-A0A7S2Z474-F1
#
_cell.length_a   1.000
_cell.length_b   1.000
_cell.length_c   1.000
_cell.angle_alpha   90.00
_cell.angle_beta   90.00
_cell.angle_gamma   90.00
#
_symmetry.space_group_name_H-M   'P 1'
#
loop_
_entity.id
_entity.type
_entity.pdbx_description
1 polymer ?
#
loop_
_entity_poly.entity_id
_entity_poly.type
_entity_poly.pdbx_seq_one_letter_code
_entity_poly.pdbx_strand_id
1 'polypeptide(L)'
;ALGGPADQGAAVDDGTAQLFSEEAGPSDLPPQRTAPVGSTLNESVWQTLKRDLKQIALNLRLVLVPVSKKGTAVRALREWDLWGPMIFSIVLALMLSHKSDSPSKAFSIVFIVLTVGAAVLTFNVMLLSGKIVFLQACSLLGYCTFPLLLAAIAVSPIQLKVLRLAIMLVGVAWASWAAVPFVSASVSEKRKALAVYPVMLLYLFLSWFSLING
;
A
#
# COMPACT_ATOMS: atom_id res chain seq x y z
N ALA A 1 -16.55 50.84 73.56
CA ALA A 1 -17.69 50.08 73.02
C ALA A 1 -17.38 49.78 71.56
N LEU A 2 -16.98 48.53 71.24
CA LEU A 2 -17.76 47.52 70.49
C LEU A 2 -17.87 47.89 68.99
N GLY A 3 -17.39 47.17 67.97
CA GLY A 3 -16.84 45.81 67.85
C GLY A 3 -17.78 44.86 67.06
N GLY A 4 -17.77 44.91 65.71
CA GLY A 4 -18.29 43.92 64.71
C GLY A 4 -19.75 43.42 64.83
N PRO A 5 -20.30 42.52 63.95
CA PRO A 5 -19.77 41.91 62.69
C PRO A 5 -20.80 41.75 61.51
N ALA A 6 -20.30 41.21 60.36
CA ALA A 6 -20.92 40.28 59.36
C ALA A 6 -22.24 40.69 58.62
N ASP A 7 -22.61 40.28 57.40
CA ASP A 7 -22.26 39.16 56.52
C ASP A 7 -22.78 39.42 55.07
N GLN A 8 -22.40 38.51 54.16
CA GLN A 8 -22.48 38.39 52.70
C GLN A 8 -23.86 38.40 52.00
N GLY A 9 -23.82 38.53 50.66
CA GLY A 9 -24.76 37.86 49.73
C GLY A 9 -25.05 38.64 48.44
N ALA A 10 -24.18 38.59 47.43
CA ALA A 10 -24.38 37.86 46.16
C ALA A 10 -25.43 38.47 45.19
N ALA A 11 -24.96 39.16 44.14
CA ALA A 11 -25.77 39.51 42.96
C ALA A 11 -25.01 39.19 41.68
N VAL A 12 -25.54 38.15 41.02
CA VAL A 12 -25.38 37.56 39.69
C VAL A 12 -24.76 38.44 38.59
N ASP A 13 -23.80 37.84 37.88
CA ASP A 13 -23.05 38.32 36.71
C ASP A 13 -23.74 37.84 35.41
N ASP A 14 -24.18 38.75 34.54
CA ASP A 14 -24.83 38.43 33.26
C ASP A 14 -24.07 39.10 32.10
N GLY A 15 -22.99 38.45 31.67
CA GLY A 15 -22.08 38.89 30.59
C GLY A 15 -22.58 38.68 29.15
N THR A 16 -23.89 38.80 28.88
CA THR A 16 -24.46 38.40 27.58
C THR A 16 -24.78 39.56 26.63
N ALA A 17 -24.60 40.83 27.04
CA ALA A 17 -25.06 41.98 26.26
C ALA A 17 -23.99 42.76 25.45
N GLN A 18 -22.70 42.40 25.49
CA GLN A 18 -21.64 43.18 24.84
C GLN A 18 -21.03 42.56 23.56
N LEU A 19 -21.59 41.47 23.03
CA LEU A 19 -21.00 40.75 21.88
C LEU A 19 -21.53 41.14 20.50
N PHE A 20 -22.44 42.11 20.39
CA PHE A 20 -23.05 42.49 19.11
C PHE A 20 -23.16 44.01 18.93
N SER A 21 -22.03 44.72 18.83
CA SER A 21 -21.96 46.05 18.17
C SER A 21 -20.50 46.46 18.02
N GLU A 22 -19.83 45.98 16.97
CA GLU A 22 -18.66 46.70 16.44
C GLU A 22 -18.56 46.49 14.93
N GLU A 23 -19.39 47.22 14.19
CA GLU A 23 -19.28 47.39 12.74
C GLU A 23 -18.16 48.40 12.41
N ALA A 24 -17.11 47.87 11.78
CA ALA A 24 -16.37 48.40 10.62
C ALA A 24 -16.12 49.92 10.48
N GLY A 25 -14.89 50.36 10.78
CA GLY A 25 -14.27 51.54 10.19
C GLY A 25 -13.52 51.20 8.88
N PRO A 26 -13.47 52.09 7.86
CA PRO A 26 -13.08 51.73 6.49
C PRO A 26 -11.56 51.80 6.21
N SER A 27 -10.70 51.49 7.19
CA SER A 27 -9.26 51.76 7.09
C SER A 27 -8.34 50.55 7.27
N ASP A 28 -8.84 49.37 7.66
CA ASP A 28 -8.00 48.20 7.95
C ASP A 28 -8.34 46.99 7.07
N LEU A 29 -8.33 47.18 5.75
CA LEU A 29 -8.30 46.06 4.82
C LEU A 29 -6.85 45.57 4.69
N PRO A 30 -6.51 44.33 5.08
CA PRO A 30 -5.20 43.77 4.79
C PRO A 30 -4.96 43.76 3.27
N PRO A 31 -3.71 43.85 2.79
CA PRO A 31 -3.42 43.84 1.37
C PRO A 31 -4.06 42.61 0.75
N GLN A 32 -5.00 42.87 -0.16
CA GLN A 32 -5.67 41.89 -0.99
C GLN A 32 -4.56 41.06 -1.65
N ARG A 33 -4.38 39.82 -1.17
CA ARG A 33 -3.55 38.83 -1.87
C ARG A 33 -4.14 38.72 -3.26
N THR A 34 -3.47 39.33 -4.23
CA THR A 34 -3.67 39.04 -5.64
C THR A 34 -3.36 37.57 -5.80
N ALA A 35 -4.40 36.74 -5.78
CA ALA A 35 -4.30 35.37 -6.21
C ALA A 35 -3.78 35.41 -7.66
N PRO A 36 -2.67 34.73 -7.99
CA PRO A 36 -2.40 34.41 -9.37
C PRO A 36 -3.57 33.56 -9.86
N VAL A 37 -4.43 34.18 -10.67
CA VAL A 37 -5.49 33.50 -11.40
C VAL A 37 -4.80 32.61 -12.43
N GLY A 38 -4.72 31.32 -12.10
CA GLY A 38 -4.28 30.29 -13.04
C GLY A 38 -3.06 29.53 -12.57
N SER A 39 -3.21 28.68 -11.54
CA SER A 39 -2.55 27.35 -11.44
C SER A 39 -2.67 26.68 -10.05
N THR A 40 -3.55 27.13 -9.16
CA THR A 40 -3.81 26.51 -7.84
C THR A 40 -4.51 25.14 -7.89
N LEU A 41 -4.87 24.65 -9.08
CA LEU A 41 -5.47 23.32 -9.26
C LEU A 41 -4.45 22.23 -9.63
N ASN A 42 -3.23 22.58 -10.07
CA ASN A 42 -2.21 21.60 -10.47
C ASN A 42 -1.23 21.26 -9.33
N GLU A 43 -1.28 22.00 -8.22
CA GLU A 43 -0.38 21.79 -7.08
C GLU A 43 -0.85 20.67 -6.13
N SER A 44 -2.13 20.27 -6.16
CA SER A 44 -2.71 19.38 -5.15
C SER A 44 -2.78 17.89 -5.51
N VAL A 45 -2.72 17.51 -6.80
CA VAL A 45 -2.86 16.09 -7.21
C VAL A 45 -1.53 15.46 -7.60
N TRP A 46 -0.72 16.14 -8.41
CA TRP A 46 0.54 15.57 -8.91
C TRP A 46 1.59 15.41 -7.82
N GLN A 47 1.67 16.37 -6.88
CA GLN A 47 2.58 16.27 -5.76
C GLN A 47 2.20 15.11 -4.81
N THR A 48 0.90 14.93 -4.59
CA THR A 48 0.33 13.81 -3.83
C THR A 48 0.65 12.49 -4.53
N LEU A 49 0.28 12.36 -5.79
CA LEU A 49 0.53 11.16 -6.60
C LEU A 49 2.03 10.84 -6.75
N LYS A 50 2.90 11.85 -6.82
CA LYS A 50 4.35 11.67 -6.87
C LYS A 50 4.90 11.16 -5.54
N ARG A 51 4.41 11.64 -4.40
CA ARG A 51 4.80 11.15 -3.07
C ARG A 51 4.38 9.69 -2.89
N ASP A 52 3.16 9.39 -3.33
CA ASP A 52 2.53 8.10 -3.23
C ASP A 52 3.22 7.07 -4.14
N LEU A 53 3.52 7.47 -5.39
CA LEU A 53 4.32 6.68 -6.32
C LEU A 53 5.76 6.49 -5.83
N LYS A 54 6.35 7.50 -5.16
CA LYS A 54 7.68 7.38 -4.56
C LYS A 54 7.67 6.39 -3.39
N GLN A 55 6.61 6.33 -2.58
CA GLN A 55 6.45 5.32 -1.55
C GLN A 55 6.27 3.92 -2.14
N ILE A 56 5.45 3.78 -3.17
CA ILE A 56 5.31 2.54 -3.94
C ILE A 56 6.67 2.11 -4.53
N ALA A 57 7.41 3.03 -5.14
CA ALA A 57 8.72 2.76 -5.75
C ALA A 57 9.79 2.40 -4.71
N LEU A 58 9.74 2.99 -3.51
CA LEU A 58 10.62 2.63 -2.41
C LEU A 58 10.29 1.23 -1.86
N ASN A 59 9.00 0.90 -1.72
CA ASN A 59 8.55 -0.44 -1.33
C ASN A 59 8.92 -1.47 -2.41
N LEU A 60 8.77 -1.14 -3.69
CA LEU A 60 9.16 -1.95 -4.84
C LEU A 60 10.68 -2.15 -4.88
N ARG A 61 11.47 -1.10 -4.59
CA ARG A 61 12.93 -1.17 -4.53
C ARG A 61 13.40 -2.04 -3.36
N LEU A 62 12.66 -2.05 -2.26
CA LEU A 62 12.86 -2.98 -1.13
C LEU A 62 12.61 -4.44 -1.53
N VAL A 63 11.63 -4.67 -2.40
CA VAL A 63 11.31 -5.99 -2.98
C VAL A 63 12.36 -6.38 -4.02
N LEU A 64 12.91 -5.43 -4.77
CA LEU A 64 13.93 -5.67 -5.79
C LEU A 64 15.33 -5.90 -5.19
N VAL A 65 15.66 -5.29 -4.04
CA VAL A 65 16.96 -5.43 -3.38
C VAL A 65 16.74 -5.98 -1.97
N PRO A 66 17.08 -7.26 -1.69
CA PRO A 66 16.76 -7.94 -0.44
C PRO A 66 17.70 -7.55 0.71
N VAL A 67 17.96 -6.25 0.88
CA VAL A 67 18.76 -5.67 1.97
C VAL A 67 17.83 -4.96 2.96
N SER A 68 16.67 -5.57 3.21
CA SER A 68 15.60 -4.98 4.01
C SER A 68 15.76 -5.36 5.48
N LYS A 69 16.19 -4.39 6.29
CA LYS A 69 16.15 -4.51 7.76
C LYS A 69 14.69 -4.71 8.18
N LYS A 70 14.42 -5.64 9.11
CA LYS A 70 13.07 -6.02 9.59
C LYS A 70 12.18 -4.80 9.89
N GLY A 71 12.74 -3.72 10.42
CA GLY A 71 12.00 -2.49 10.73
C GLY A 71 11.38 -1.78 9.52
N THR A 72 12.01 -1.87 8.34
CA THR A 72 11.48 -1.27 7.10
C THR A 72 10.35 -2.12 6.52
N ALA A 73 10.46 -3.44 6.62
CA ALA A 73 9.39 -4.36 6.21
C ALA A 73 8.12 -4.18 7.07
N VAL A 74 8.28 -3.97 8.38
CA VAL A 74 7.16 -3.66 9.29
C VAL A 74 6.50 -2.32 8.95
N ARG A 75 7.28 -1.29 8.58
CA ARG A 75 6.73 0.00 8.13
C ARG A 75 5.96 -0.14 6.82
N ALA A 76 6.53 -0.83 5.83
CA ALA A 76 5.85 -1.10 4.56
C ALA A 76 4.55 -1.90 4.72
N LEU A 77 4.47 -2.82 5.70
CA LEU A 77 3.22 -3.48 6.07
C LEU A 77 2.23 -2.49 6.71
N ARG A 78 2.69 -1.57 7.56
CA ARG A 78 1.84 -0.61 8.27
C ARG A 78 1.28 0.49 7.37
N GLU A 79 2.00 0.86 6.31
CA GLU A 79 1.52 1.75 5.25
C GLU A 79 0.56 0.98 4.32
N TRP A 80 -0.69 0.99 4.73
CA TRP A 80 -1.82 0.35 4.09
C TRP A 80 -2.23 0.99 2.77
N ASP A 81 -1.52 0.64 1.70
CA ASP A 81 -1.71 1.24 0.39
C ASP A 81 -2.45 0.31 -0.58
N LEU A 82 -3.77 0.50 -0.67
CA LEU A 82 -4.67 -0.34 -1.47
C LEU A 82 -4.55 -0.09 -2.99
N TRP A 83 -4.00 1.07 -3.39
CA TRP A 83 -3.80 1.46 -4.77
C TRP A 83 -2.67 0.72 -5.52
N GLY A 84 -1.57 0.39 -4.85
CA GLY A 84 -0.40 -0.24 -5.47
C GLY A 84 -0.71 -1.66 -5.95
N PRO A 85 -1.33 -2.53 -5.13
CA PRO A 85 -1.71 -3.88 -5.53
C PRO A 85 -2.70 -3.88 -6.69
N MET A 86 -3.63 -2.92 -6.72
CA MET A 86 -4.54 -2.74 -7.85
C MET A 86 -3.80 -2.34 -9.13
N ILE A 87 -2.88 -1.36 -9.04
CA ILE A 87 -2.05 -0.96 -10.19
C ILE A 87 -1.20 -2.13 -10.68
N PHE A 88 -0.53 -2.87 -9.78
CA PHE A 88 0.28 -4.03 -10.15
C PHE A 88 -0.56 -5.17 -10.75
N SER A 89 -1.77 -5.41 -10.22
CA SER A 89 -2.70 -6.39 -10.79
C SER A 89 -3.15 -5.99 -12.20
N ILE A 90 -3.43 -4.70 -12.43
CA ILE A 90 -3.81 -4.18 -13.76
C ILE A 90 -2.63 -4.30 -14.73
N VAL A 91 -1.41 -3.90 -14.34
CA VAL A 91 -0.22 -4.00 -15.19
C VAL A 91 0.12 -5.46 -15.52
N LEU A 92 0.03 -6.37 -14.54
CA LEU A 92 0.24 -7.80 -14.77
C LEU A 92 -0.81 -8.38 -15.71
N ALA A 93 -2.08 -8.01 -15.53
CA ALA A 93 -3.16 -8.42 -16.41
C ALA A 93 -2.97 -7.91 -17.85
N LEU A 94 -2.55 -6.66 -18.03
CA LEU A 94 -2.26 -6.08 -19.34
C LEU A 94 -1.09 -6.79 -20.04
N MET A 95 -0.03 -7.10 -19.30
CA MET A 95 1.11 -7.85 -19.85
C MET A 95 0.74 -9.28 -20.23
N LEU A 96 -0.10 -9.95 -19.43
CA LEU A 96 -0.59 -11.28 -19.75
C LEU A 96 -1.61 -11.24 -20.91
N SER A 97 -2.41 -10.17 -21.00
CA SER A 97 -3.36 -9.96 -22.08
C SER A 97 -2.72 -9.71 -23.43
N HIS A 98 -1.51 -9.15 -23.50
CA HIS A 98 -0.82 -8.99 -24.79
C HIS A 98 -0.64 -10.33 -25.54
N LYS A 99 -0.83 -11.46 -24.84
CA LYS A 99 -0.77 -12.82 -25.39
C LYS A 99 -2.12 -13.55 -25.44
N SER A 100 -3.21 -12.93 -25.00
CA SER A 100 -4.53 -13.56 -24.81
C SER A 100 -5.65 -12.74 -25.45
N ASP A 101 -6.59 -13.40 -26.14
CA ASP A 101 -7.75 -12.79 -26.79
C ASP A 101 -8.77 -12.13 -25.84
N SER A 102 -8.54 -12.11 -24.51
CA SER A 102 -9.51 -11.60 -23.54
C SER A 102 -8.84 -10.98 -22.29
N PRO A 103 -8.43 -9.69 -22.33
CA PRO A 103 -7.80 -8.99 -21.20
C PRO A 103 -8.54 -9.12 -19.87
N SER A 104 -9.87 -9.00 -19.93
CA SER A 104 -10.72 -9.04 -18.75
C SER A 104 -10.65 -10.38 -18.01
N LYS A 105 -10.47 -11.50 -18.72
CA LYS A 105 -10.35 -12.83 -18.10
C LYS A 105 -9.03 -12.96 -17.36
N ALA A 106 -7.92 -12.53 -17.97
CA ALA A 106 -6.60 -12.57 -17.35
C ALA A 106 -6.55 -11.69 -16.08
N PHE A 107 -7.17 -10.50 -16.14
CA PHE A 107 -7.30 -9.62 -14.98
C PHE A 107 -8.06 -10.28 -13.83
N SER A 108 -9.26 -10.80 -14.10
CA SER A 108 -10.08 -11.42 -13.06
C SER A 108 -9.39 -12.63 -12.41
N ILE A 109 -8.70 -13.46 -13.20
CA ILE A 109 -7.97 -14.62 -12.67
C ILE A 109 -6.83 -14.17 -11.76
N VAL A 110 -5.98 -13.24 -12.21
CA VAL A 110 -4.88 -12.71 -11.40
C VAL A 110 -5.41 -12.08 -10.12
N PHE A 111 -6.44 -11.25 -10.22
CA PHE A 111 -7.04 -10.56 -9.08
C PHE A 111 -7.60 -11.54 -8.04
N ILE A 112 -8.35 -12.55 -8.48
CA ILE A 112 -8.91 -13.57 -7.57
C ILE A 112 -7.79 -14.39 -6.94
N VAL A 113 -6.77 -14.80 -7.71
CA VAL A 113 -5.62 -15.57 -7.19
C VAL A 113 -4.86 -14.78 -6.13
N LEU A 114 -4.58 -13.50 -6.37
CA LEU A 114 -3.91 -12.63 -5.38
C LEU A 114 -4.78 -12.43 -4.13
N THR A 115 -6.08 -12.23 -4.30
CA THR A 115 -7.03 -12.03 -3.20
C THR A 115 -7.17 -13.28 -2.34
N VAL A 116 -7.37 -14.45 -2.96
CA VAL A 116 -7.48 -15.74 -2.25
C VAL A 116 -6.14 -16.10 -1.61
N GLY A 117 -5.04 -15.91 -2.31
CA GLY A 117 -3.71 -16.12 -1.77
C GLY A 117 -3.40 -15.27 -0.54
N ALA A 118 -3.82 -14.01 -0.55
CA ALA A 118 -3.72 -13.13 0.60
C ALA A 118 -4.57 -13.61 1.77
N ALA A 119 -5.78 -14.12 1.49
CA ALA A 119 -6.64 -14.70 2.52
C ALA A 119 -5.98 -15.92 3.15
N VAL A 120 -5.49 -16.87 2.33
CA VAL A 120 -4.80 -18.08 2.79
C VAL A 120 -3.54 -17.72 3.59
N LEU A 121 -2.72 -16.77 3.12
CA LEU A 121 -1.54 -16.30 3.84
C LEU A 121 -1.92 -15.69 5.20
N THR A 122 -2.97 -14.87 5.23
CA THR A 122 -3.43 -14.23 6.46
C THR A 122 -3.91 -15.26 7.47
N PHE A 123 -4.74 -16.23 7.04
CA PHE A 123 -5.15 -17.34 7.89
C PHE A 123 -3.95 -18.13 8.40
N ASN A 124 -2.97 -18.42 7.54
CA ASN A 124 -1.76 -19.13 7.93
C ASN A 124 -0.96 -18.35 8.99
N VAL A 125 -0.78 -17.04 8.80
CA VAL A 125 -0.09 -16.19 9.78
C VAL A 125 -0.87 -16.07 11.09
N MET A 126 -2.20 -15.99 11.04
CA MET A 126 -3.05 -15.99 12.25
C MET A 126 -2.93 -17.31 13.03
N LEU A 127 -2.88 -18.46 12.35
CA LEU A 127 -2.64 -19.77 12.97
C LEU A 127 -1.25 -19.86 13.63
N LEU A 128 -0.26 -19.17 13.05
CA LEU A 128 1.10 -19.09 13.59
C LEU A 128 1.24 -18.05 14.74
N SER A 129 0.11 -17.48 15.21
CA SER A 129 0.04 -16.40 16.20
C SER A 129 0.78 -15.12 15.77
N GLY A 130 0.89 -14.89 14.47
CA GLY A 130 1.41 -13.66 13.90
C GLY A 130 0.37 -12.54 13.88
N LYS A 131 0.84 -11.30 13.69
CA LYS A 131 -0.03 -10.10 13.58
C LYS A 131 0.08 -9.54 12.17
N ILE A 132 -0.83 -9.96 11.28
CA ILE A 132 -1.02 -9.39 9.95
C ILE A 132 -2.51 -9.30 9.66
N VAL A 133 -2.92 -8.28 8.93
CA VAL A 133 -4.31 -8.12 8.48
C VAL A 133 -4.42 -8.56 7.01
N PHE A 134 -5.60 -9.01 6.62
CA PHE A 134 -5.88 -9.52 5.27
C PHE A 134 -5.40 -8.62 4.14
N LEU A 135 -5.85 -7.38 4.12
CA LEU A 135 -5.53 -6.47 3.03
C LEU A 135 -3.99 -6.20 2.96
N GLN A 136 -3.23 -6.43 4.06
CA GLN A 136 -1.80 -6.12 4.25
C GLN A 136 -0.98 -7.22 3.59
N ALA A 137 -1.45 -8.45 3.77
CA ALA A 137 -1.02 -9.60 3.00
C ALA A 137 -1.36 -9.42 1.51
N CYS A 138 -2.55 -8.91 1.20
CA CYS A 138 -2.96 -8.62 -0.18
C CYS A 138 -2.01 -7.62 -0.84
N SER A 139 -1.67 -6.55 -0.12
CA SER A 139 -0.81 -5.53 -0.68
C SER A 139 0.61 -6.01 -0.90
N LEU A 140 1.19 -6.66 0.11
CA LEU A 140 2.50 -7.29 0.04
C LEU A 140 2.62 -8.27 -1.14
N LEU A 141 1.65 -9.17 -1.29
CA LEU A 141 1.66 -10.18 -2.36
C LEU A 141 1.62 -9.52 -3.74
N GLY A 142 0.82 -8.45 -3.90
CA GLY A 142 0.79 -7.65 -5.13
C GLY A 142 2.14 -7.02 -5.46
N TYR A 143 2.80 -6.37 -4.49
CA TYR A 143 4.12 -5.75 -4.71
C TYR A 143 5.20 -6.78 -5.05
N CYS A 144 5.19 -7.92 -4.37
CA CYS A 144 6.14 -9.01 -4.59
C CYS A 144 5.90 -9.76 -5.92
N THR A 145 4.82 -9.46 -6.65
CA THR A 145 4.57 -10.01 -8.00
C THR A 145 5.37 -9.29 -9.09
N PHE A 146 5.97 -8.14 -8.80
CA PHE A 146 6.74 -7.36 -9.78
C PHE A 146 7.93 -8.11 -10.44
N PRO A 147 8.77 -8.87 -9.71
CA PRO A 147 9.83 -9.68 -10.34
C PRO A 147 9.25 -10.71 -11.32
N LEU A 148 8.06 -11.24 -11.04
CA LEU A 148 7.36 -12.18 -11.91
C LEU A 148 6.83 -11.49 -13.18
N LEU A 149 6.38 -10.23 -13.06
CA LEU A 149 6.03 -9.39 -14.21
C LEU A 149 7.23 -9.18 -15.13
N LEU A 150 8.39 -8.81 -14.57
CA LEU A 150 9.63 -8.63 -15.33
C LEU A 150 10.07 -9.93 -16.01
N ALA A 151 9.97 -11.06 -15.30
CA ALA A 151 10.27 -12.36 -15.87
C ALA A 151 9.34 -12.69 -17.06
N ALA A 152 8.04 -12.42 -16.93
CA ALA A 152 7.07 -12.63 -18.01
C ALA A 152 7.36 -11.75 -19.25
N ILE A 153 7.78 -10.49 -19.04
CA ILE A 153 8.19 -9.58 -20.12
C ILE A 153 9.48 -10.07 -20.79
N ALA A 154 10.49 -10.45 -20.00
CA ALA A 154 11.79 -10.92 -20.50
C ALA A 154 11.66 -12.21 -21.35
N VAL A 155 10.66 -13.03 -21.04
CA VAL A 155 10.34 -14.25 -21.77
C VAL A 155 9.61 -13.99 -23.09
N SER A 156 8.97 -12.84 -23.27
CA SER A 156 8.15 -12.52 -24.46
C SER A 156 8.87 -12.77 -25.81
N PRO A 157 10.13 -12.34 -26.03
CA PRO A 157 10.84 -12.60 -27.28
C PRO A 157 11.46 -14.01 -27.39
N ILE A 158 11.40 -14.84 -26.35
CA ILE A 158 12.12 -16.11 -26.27
C ILE A 158 11.20 -17.27 -26.66
N GLN A 159 11.56 -18.00 -27.74
CA GLN A 159 10.77 -19.15 -28.22
C GLN A 159 11.16 -20.50 -27.58
N LEU A 160 12.33 -20.58 -26.93
CA LEU A 160 12.80 -21.80 -26.29
C LEU A 160 12.05 -22.06 -24.98
N LYS A 161 11.20 -23.10 -24.96
CA LYS A 161 10.37 -23.47 -23.80
C LYS A 161 11.19 -23.71 -22.52
N VAL A 162 12.39 -24.30 -22.64
CA VAL A 162 13.28 -24.57 -21.50
C VAL A 162 13.84 -23.28 -20.91
N LEU A 163 14.30 -22.34 -21.76
CA LEU A 163 14.83 -21.06 -21.31
C LEU A 163 13.72 -20.19 -20.71
N ARG A 164 12.52 -20.24 -21.29
CA ARG A 164 11.31 -19.62 -20.75
C ARG A 164 10.98 -20.14 -19.35
N LEU A 165 10.98 -21.46 -19.17
CA LEU A 165 10.77 -22.08 -17.86
C LEU A 165 11.85 -21.64 -16.86
N ALA A 166 13.12 -21.63 -17.27
CA ALA A 166 14.23 -21.22 -16.41
C ALA A 166 14.08 -19.76 -15.93
N ILE A 167 13.77 -18.82 -16.83
CA ILE A 167 13.59 -17.40 -16.46
C ILE A 167 12.39 -17.22 -15.54
N MET A 168 11.29 -17.92 -15.79
CA MET A 168 10.10 -17.87 -14.92
C MET A 168 10.41 -18.43 -13.52
N LEU A 169 11.16 -19.53 -13.42
CA LEU A 169 11.60 -20.07 -12.14
C LEU A 169 12.53 -19.11 -11.38
N VAL A 170 13.43 -18.42 -12.08
CA VAL A 170 14.25 -17.35 -11.48
C VAL A 170 13.37 -16.20 -10.98
N GLY A 171 12.35 -15.80 -11.75
CA GLY A 171 11.36 -14.81 -11.35
C GLY A 171 10.58 -15.20 -10.09
N VAL A 172 10.15 -16.47 -10.01
CA VAL A 172 9.50 -17.04 -8.81
C VAL A 172 10.45 -17.04 -7.62
N ALA A 173 11.69 -17.52 -7.80
CA ALA A 173 12.68 -17.54 -6.73
C ALA A 173 12.94 -16.11 -6.19
N TRP A 174 13.04 -15.13 -7.09
CA TRP A 174 13.23 -13.73 -6.73
C TRP A 174 12.02 -13.14 -5.99
N ALA A 175 10.81 -13.36 -6.51
CA ALA A 175 9.56 -12.91 -5.89
C ALA A 175 9.40 -13.50 -4.48
N SER A 176 9.69 -14.79 -4.33
CA SER A 176 9.65 -15.48 -3.05
C SER A 176 10.69 -14.98 -2.07
N TRP A 177 11.95 -14.79 -2.53
CA TRP A 177 13.00 -14.21 -1.71
C TRP A 177 12.61 -12.82 -1.20
N ALA A 178 11.99 -12.01 -2.07
CA ALA A 178 11.53 -10.68 -1.71
C ALA A 178 10.40 -10.68 -0.67
N ALA A 179 9.52 -11.70 -0.68
CA ALA A 179 8.43 -11.81 0.28
C ALA A 179 8.87 -12.31 1.68
N VAL A 180 9.96 -13.09 1.77
CA VAL A 180 10.48 -13.64 3.04
C VAL A 180 10.66 -12.59 4.16
N PRO A 181 11.34 -11.44 3.97
CA PRO A 181 11.56 -10.47 5.04
C PRO A 181 10.24 -9.91 5.60
N PHE A 182 9.23 -9.72 4.75
CA PHE A 182 7.92 -9.21 5.17
C PHE A 182 7.10 -10.24 5.93
N VAL A 183 7.02 -11.48 5.41
CA VAL A 183 6.36 -12.58 6.12
C VAL A 183 7.05 -12.83 7.46
N SER A 184 8.38 -12.80 7.48
CA SER A 184 9.18 -12.99 8.69
C SER A 184 9.09 -11.85 9.70
N ALA A 185 8.61 -10.68 9.29
CA ALA A 185 8.32 -9.57 10.20
C ALA A 185 6.97 -9.76 10.92
N SER A 186 6.05 -10.54 10.34
CA SER A 186 4.74 -10.84 10.91
C SER A 186 4.72 -12.07 11.82
N VAL A 187 5.73 -12.95 11.75
CA VAL A 187 5.82 -14.20 12.54
C VAL A 187 7.18 -14.36 13.25
N SER A 188 7.22 -15.22 14.27
CA SER A 188 8.45 -15.52 15.02
C SER A 188 9.50 -16.28 14.17
N GLU A 189 10.79 -16.05 14.46
CA GLU A 189 11.93 -16.62 13.72
C GLU A 189 11.88 -18.15 13.55
N LYS A 190 11.36 -18.84 14.57
CA LYS A 190 11.29 -20.30 14.61
C LYS A 190 10.26 -20.90 13.63
N ARG A 191 9.35 -20.09 13.07
CA ARG A 191 8.22 -20.57 12.22
C ARG A 191 8.16 -19.92 10.84
N LYS A 192 9.23 -19.23 10.40
CA LYS A 192 9.28 -18.52 9.11
C LYS A 192 8.98 -19.41 7.91
N ALA A 193 9.56 -20.61 7.88
CA ALA A 193 9.42 -21.53 6.75
C ALA A 193 7.95 -21.93 6.51
N LEU A 194 7.17 -22.16 7.58
CA LEU A 194 5.74 -22.47 7.48
C LEU A 194 4.93 -21.29 6.93
N ALA A 195 5.28 -20.06 7.29
CA ALA A 195 4.58 -18.86 6.85
C ALA A 195 4.87 -18.50 5.38
N VAL A 196 6.05 -18.85 4.86
CA VAL A 196 6.47 -18.57 3.47
C VAL A 196 5.88 -19.58 2.49
N TYR A 197 5.47 -20.76 2.96
CA TYR A 197 4.95 -21.84 2.12
C TYR A 197 3.74 -21.44 1.24
N PRO A 198 2.69 -20.78 1.76
CA PRO A 198 1.57 -20.33 0.92
C PRO A 198 1.98 -19.33 -0.18
N VAL A 199 3.00 -18.51 0.10
CA VAL A 199 3.51 -17.50 -0.84
C VAL A 199 4.24 -18.16 -2.00
N MET A 200 5.11 -19.12 -1.70
CA MET A 200 5.81 -19.93 -2.70
C MET A 200 4.83 -20.64 -3.64
N LEU A 201 3.80 -21.28 -3.07
CA LEU A 201 2.77 -21.98 -3.84
C LEU A 201 2.01 -21.03 -4.78
N LEU A 202 1.65 -19.84 -4.31
CA LEU A 202 0.97 -18.84 -5.13
C LEU A 202 1.82 -18.39 -6.32
N TYR A 203 3.11 -18.09 -6.12
CA TYR A 203 3.97 -17.67 -7.23
C TYR A 203 4.26 -18.80 -8.22
N LEU A 204 4.39 -20.04 -7.74
CA LEU A 204 4.46 -21.20 -8.62
C LEU A 204 3.20 -21.35 -9.47
N PHE A 205 2.02 -21.16 -8.86
CA PHE A 205 0.76 -21.18 -9.59
C PHE A 205 0.67 -20.08 -10.66
N LEU A 206 1.03 -18.84 -10.32
CA LEU A 206 1.05 -17.73 -11.28
C LEU A 206 2.05 -17.94 -12.42
N SER A 207 3.24 -18.46 -12.10
CA SER A 207 4.26 -18.81 -13.10
C SER A 207 3.76 -19.91 -14.05
N TRP A 208 3.13 -20.95 -13.50
CA TRP A 208 2.52 -22.02 -14.29
C TRP A 208 1.39 -21.50 -15.19
N PHE A 209 0.49 -20.68 -14.64
CA PHE A 209 -0.60 -20.05 -15.39
C PHE A 209 -0.07 -19.18 -16.55
N SER A 210 1.00 -18.42 -16.32
CA SER A 210 1.64 -17.61 -17.35
C SER A 210 2.39 -18.44 -18.41
N LEU A 211 2.86 -19.64 -18.05
CA LEU A 211 3.49 -20.57 -18.99
C LEU A 211 2.47 -21.25 -19.91
N ILE A 212 1.25 -21.52 -19.42
CA ILE A 212 0.15 -22.07 -20.23
C ILE A 212 -0.43 -21.01 -21.19
N ASN A 213 -0.64 -19.78 -20.70
CA ASN A 213 -1.36 -18.75 -21.44
C ASN A 213 -0.51 -17.83 -22.32
N GLY A 214 0.78 -18.09 -22.48
CA GLY A 214 1.63 -17.22 -23.32
C GLY A 214 2.58 -17.98 -24.21
#